data_AF-A0A0A3IM80-F1
#
_entry.id   AF-A0A0A3IM80-F1
#
_cell.length_a   1.000
_cell.length_b   1.000
_cell.length_c   1.000
_cell.angle_alpha   90.00
_cell.angle_beta   90.00
_cell.angle_gamma   90.00
#
_symmetry.space_group_name_H-M   'P 1'
#
loop_
_entity.id
_entity.type
_entity.pdbx_description
1 polymer ?
#
loop_
_entity_poly.entity_id
_entity_poly.type
_entity_poly.pdbx_seq_one_letter_code
_entity_poly.pdbx_strand_id
1 'polypeptide(L)' 'MEKGILKQVELTRTLMIQSGLKHGFQNAKTIQLSRRLDELLNEYDMLSTEEKEHEFIKKNFLQ' A
#
# COMPACT_ATOMS: atom_id res chain seq x y z
N MET A 1 -6.36 12.03 -0.25
CA MET A 1 -5.18 11.40 -0.89
C MET A 1 -5.13 9.91 -0.55
N GLU A 2 -5.36 9.53 0.70
CA GLU A 2 -5.44 8.14 1.20
C GLU A 2 -6.28 7.17 0.31
N LYS A 3 -7.49 7.56 -0.10
CA LYS A 3 -8.34 6.77 -1.02
C LYS A 3 -7.67 6.40 -2.34
N GLY A 4 -6.70 7.20 -2.79
CA GLY A 4 -5.95 6.97 -4.03
C GLY A 4 -4.89 5.87 -3.89
N ILE A 5 -4.14 5.88 -2.79
CA ILE A 5 -3.10 4.87 -2.50
C ILE A 5 -3.75 3.53 -2.17
N LEU A 6 -4.80 3.52 -1.35
CA LEU A 6 -5.53 2.29 -1.04
C LEU A 6 -6.08 1.62 -2.32
N LYS A 7 -6.61 2.42 -3.26
CA LYS A 7 -7.05 1.90 -4.57
C LYS A 7 -5.90 1.30 -5.38
N GLN A 8 -4.71 1.89 -5.32
CA GLN A 8 -3.52 1.37 -6.01
C GLN A 8 -3.00 0.08 -5.38
N VAL A 9 -3.02 -0.02 -4.04
CA VAL A 9 -2.70 -1.26 -3.31
C VAL A 9 -3.62 -2.39 -3.78
N GLU A 10 -4.93 -2.19 -3.75
CA GLU A 10 -5.91 -3.22 -4.14
C GLU A 10 -5.78 -3.64 -5.62
N LEU A 11 -5.59 -2.66 -6.51
CA LEU A 11 -5.38 -2.94 -7.93
C LEU A 11 -4.09 -3.75 -8.16
N THR A 12 -2.98 -3.34 -7.55
CA THR A 12 -1.68 -4.00 -7.71
C THR A 12 -1.71 -5.40 -7.11
N ARG A 13 -2.37 -5.58 -5.96
CA ARG A 13 -2.60 -6.88 -5.34
C ARG A 13 -3.37 -7.82 -6.28
N THR A 14 -4.44 -7.32 -6.89
CA THR A 14 -5.26 -8.11 -7.83
C THR A 14 -4.42 -8.56 -9.04
N LEU A 15 -3.65 -7.64 -9.62
CA LEU A 15 -2.78 -7.95 -10.76
C LEU A 15 -1.66 -8.94 -10.38
N MET A 16 -1.06 -8.80 -9.20
CA MET A 16 -0.04 -9.71 -8.70
C MET A 16 -0.59 -11.13 -8.56
N ILE A 17 -1.77 -11.29 -7.94
CA ILE A 17 -2.42 -12.59 -7.77
C ILE A 17 -2.75 -13.20 -9.13
N GLN A 18 -3.36 -12.43 -10.04
CA GLN A 18 -3.67 -12.91 -11.39
C GLN A 18 -2.41 -13.33 -12.15
N SER A 19 -1.32 -12.58 -12.02
CA SER A 19 -0.04 -12.93 -12.64
C SER A 19 0.57 -14.17 -12.01
N GLY A 20 0.52 -14.32 -10.69
CA GLY A 20 1.01 -15.49 -9.97
C GLY A 20 0.27 -16.77 -10.34
N LEU A 21 -1.05 -16.69 -10.47
CA LEU A 21 -1.89 -17.81 -10.90
C LEU A 21 -1.65 -18.17 -12.38
N LYS A 22 -1.43 -17.19 -13.25
CA LYS A 22 -1.27 -17.42 -14.70
C LYS A 22 0.15 -17.82 -15.11
N HIS A 23 1.18 -17.22 -14.50
CA HIS A 23 2.56 -17.35 -14.95
C HIS A 23 3.51 -17.91 -13.87
N GLY A 24 3.03 -18.11 -12.64
CA GLY A 24 3.83 -18.49 -11.48
C GLY A 24 4.34 -17.29 -10.68
N PHE A 25 4.59 -17.51 -9.39
CA PHE A 25 5.09 -16.46 -8.48
C PHE A 25 6.57 -16.10 -8.70
N GLN A 26 7.35 -17.01 -9.29
CA GLN A 26 8.74 -16.73 -9.67
C GLN A 26 8.85 -16.02 -11.03
N ASN A 27 7.73 -15.79 -11.73
CA ASN A 27 7.75 -15.05 -12.98
C ASN A 27 8.18 -13.60 -12.74
N ALA A 28 9.03 -13.07 -13.63
CA ALA A 28 9.55 -11.70 -13.54
C ALA A 28 8.44 -10.65 -13.38
N LYS A 29 7.29 -10.81 -14.07
CA LYS A 29 6.13 -9.93 -13.96
C LYS A 29 5.51 -9.99 -12.56
N THR A 30 5.36 -11.18 -12.00
CA THR A 30 4.80 -11.36 -10.65
C THR A 30 5.73 -10.78 -9.58
N ILE A 31 7.06 -10.93 -9.75
CA ILE A 31 8.06 -10.32 -8.87
C ILE A 31 8.00 -8.79 -8.94
N GLN A 32 7.89 -8.20 -10.13
CA GLN A 32 7.73 -6.75 -10.27
C GLN A 32 6.46 -6.23 -9.58
N LEU A 33 5.35 -6.94 -9.75
CA LEU A 33 4.09 -6.59 -9.09
C LEU A 33 4.18 -6.72 -7.56
N SER A 34 4.91 -7.71 -7.05
CA SER A 34 5.19 -7.86 -5.61
C SER A 34 6.00 -6.68 -5.06
N ARG A 35 7.05 -6.24 -5.76
CA ARG A 35 7.84 -5.07 -5.33
C ARG A 35 7.00 -3.80 -5.32
N ARG A 36 6.20 -3.59 -6.38
CA ARG A 36 5.31 -2.42 -6.44
C ARG A 36 4.25 -2.43 -5.35
N LEU A 37 3.71 -3.61 -5.02
CA LEU A 37 2.75 -3.75 -3.93
C LEU A 37 3.41 -3.40 -2.58
N ASP A 38 4.63 -3.87 -2.35
CA ASP A 38 5.39 -3.56 -1.13
C ASP A 38 5.65 -2.06 -0.96
N GLU A 39 6.10 -1.38 -2.02
CA GLU A 39 6.27 0.07 -2.03
C GLU A 39 4.97 0.82 -1.67
N LEU A 40 3.85 0.40 -2.26
CA LEU A 40 2.55 1.02 -2.01
C LEU A 40 2.05 0.79 -0.58
N LEU A 41 2.33 -0.38 0.00
CA LEU A 41 1.99 -0.68 1.39
C LEU A 41 2.83 0.18 2.35
N ASN A 42 4.14 0.30 2.08
CA ASN A 42 5.01 1.17 2.87
C ASN A 42 4.54 2.64 2.81
N GLU A 43 4.18 3.14 1.63
CA GLU A 43 3.65 4.50 1.46
C GLU A 43 2.32 4.69 2.21
N TYR A 44 1.42 3.71 2.14
CA TYR A 44 0.15 3.73 2.87
C TYR A 44 0.36 3.75 4.39
N ASP A 45 1.26 2.91 4.90
CA ASP A 45 1.54 2.82 6.33
C ASP A 45 2.15 4.12 6.88
N MET A 46 3.03 4.76 6.12
CA MET A 46 3.60 6.07 6.46
C MET A 46 2.52 7.14 6.59
N LEU A 47 1.62 7.24 5.61
CA LEU A 47 0.49 8.19 5.68
C LEU A 47 -0.42 7.92 6.87
N SER A 48 -0.70 6.65 7.16
CA SER A 48 -1.52 6.28 8.31
C SER A 48 -0.87 6.64 9.65
N THR A 49 0.47 6.65 9.70
CA THR A 49 1.24 7.02 10.90
C THR A 49 1.23 8.52 11.12
N GLU A 50 1.45 9.31 10.06
CA GLU A 50 1.40 10.77 10.10
C GLU A 50 0.03 11.29 10.53
N GLU A 51 -1.06 10.67 10.04
CA GLU A 51 -2.42 11.04 10.42
C GLU A 51 -2.70 10.75 11.91
N LYS A 52 -2.26 9.59 12.42
CA LYS A 52 -2.40 9.24 13.85
C LYS A 52 -1.58 10.16 14.75
N GLU A 53 -0.36 10.51 14.36
CA GLU A 53 0.47 11.45 15.12
C GLU A 53 -0.16 12.84 15.16
N HIS A 54 -0.66 13.34 14.03
CA HIS A 54 -1.33 14.63 13.95
C HIS A 54 -2.65 14.65 14.74
N GLU A 55 -3.44 13.57 14.69
CA GLU A 55 -4.65 13.42 15.50
C GLU A 55 -4.32 13.35 17.00
N PHE A 56 -3.28 12.60 17.37
CA PHE A 56 -2.77 12.52 18.75
C PHE A 56 -2.33 13.89 19.26
N ILE A 57 -1.56 14.66 18.47
CA ILE A 57 -1.10 15.99 18.85
C ILE A 57 -2.29 16.93 19.06
N LYS A 58 -3.24 16.94 18.12
CA LYS A 58 -4.47 17.74 18.25
C LYS A 58 -5.25 17.40 19.51
N LYS A 59 -5.49 16.11 19.77
CA LYS A 59 -6.28 15.66 20.90
C LYS A 59 -5.66 16.00 22.26
N ASN A 60 -4.33 16.02 22.35
CA ASN A 60 -3.64 16.14 23.63
C ASN A 60 -3.03 17.53 23.90
N PHE A 61 -2.77 18.34 22.87
CA PHE A 61 -1.98 19.57 23.02
C PHE A 61 -2.58 20.82 22.38
N LEU A 62 -3.63 20.70 21.57
CA LEU A 62 -4.31 21.84 20.93
C LEU A 62 -5.80 21.80 21.32
N GLN A 63 -6.16 22.45 22.43
CA GLN A 63 -7.56 22.69 22.83
C GLN A 63 -8.17 23.84 22.02
#